data_AF-A0A372QCR8-F1
#
_entry.id   AF-A0A372QCR8-F1
#
_cell.length_a   1.000
_cell.length_b   1.000
_cell.length_c   1.000
_cell.angle_alpha   90.00
_cell.angle_beta   90.00
_cell.angle_gamma   90.00
#
_symmetry.space_group_name_H-M   'P 1'
#
loop_
_entity.id
_entity.type
_entity.pdbx_description
1 polymer ?
#
loop_
_entity_poly.entity_id
_entity_poly.type
_entity_poly.pdbx_seq_one_letter_code
_entity_poly.pdbx_strand_id
1 'polypeptide(L)'
;MNKPLKPSIPKRKNSLKKQWDKTTKVVNVKQKIHSNVSDKYTELQIATFTKWVNIQLRTIEEIPEINAIDKDFQDGKKLIELLELFYENDTEELPKPERGNSRVHYIQNVNKVLEFLQKKLDDNGLTALKAIGPVDIVDGN
;
A
#
# COMPACT_ATOMS: atom_id res chain seq x y z
N MET A 1 -29.87 36.16 -39.50
CA MET A 1 -28.90 35.18 -39.00
C MET A 1 -27.84 35.91 -38.18
N ASN A 2 -27.96 35.92 -36.85
CA ASN A 2 -27.01 36.62 -35.98
C ASN A 2 -25.92 35.66 -35.53
N LYS A 3 -24.66 35.94 -35.91
CA LYS A 3 -23.50 35.17 -35.44
C LYS A 3 -23.28 35.44 -33.93
N PRO A 4 -22.98 34.41 -33.12
CA PRO A 4 -22.73 34.61 -31.70
C PRO A 4 -21.45 35.44 -31.50
N LEU A 5 -21.53 36.43 -30.61
CA LEU A 5 -20.39 37.27 -30.21
C LEU A 5 -19.31 36.38 -29.57
N LYS A 6 -18.05 36.51 -30.03
CA LYS A 6 -16.92 35.83 -29.40
C LYS A 6 -16.74 36.34 -27.96
N PRO A 7 -16.53 35.46 -26.97
CA PRO A 7 -16.28 35.89 -25.60
C PRO A 7 -15.02 36.75 -25.54
N SER A 8 -15.12 37.92 -24.89
CA SER A 8 -13.96 38.76 -24.59
C SER A 8 -13.06 38.04 -23.59
N ILE A 9 -11.88 37.57 -24.04
CA ILE A 9 -10.86 37.01 -23.15
C ILE A 9 -10.41 38.12 -22.19
N PRO A 10 -10.59 37.96 -20.86
CA PRO A 10 -10.17 38.98 -19.92
C PRO A 10 -8.66 39.19 -20.02
N LYS A 11 -8.20 40.40 -20.36
CA LYS A 11 -6.77 40.74 -20.28
C LYS A 11 -6.37 40.77 -18.81
N ARG A 12 -5.87 39.64 -18.32
CA ARG A 12 -5.39 39.44 -16.95
C ARG A 12 -4.29 40.47 -16.67
N LYS A 13 -4.56 41.45 -15.80
CA LYS A 13 -3.60 42.51 -15.44
C LYS A 13 -2.27 41.88 -15.00
N ASN A 14 -1.13 42.38 -15.48
CA ASN A 14 0.22 41.84 -15.20
C ASN A 14 0.50 41.58 -13.70
N SER A 15 -0.15 42.33 -12.80
CA SER A 15 -0.10 42.11 -11.34
C SER A 15 -0.65 40.74 -10.92
N LEU A 16 -1.78 40.31 -11.52
CA LEU A 16 -2.39 39.01 -11.28
C LEU A 16 -1.56 37.85 -11.84
N LYS A 17 -0.78 38.09 -12.91
CA LYS A 17 0.19 37.10 -13.43
C LYS A 17 1.31 36.86 -12.42
N LYS A 18 1.91 37.93 -11.88
CA LYS A 18 2.92 37.83 -10.82
C LYS A 18 2.38 37.17 -9.55
N GLN A 19 1.13 37.46 -9.18
CA GLN A 19 0.48 36.81 -8.04
C GLN A 19 0.23 35.32 -8.31
N TRP A 20 -0.31 34.97 -9.49
CA TRP A 20 -0.52 33.57 -9.90
C TRP A 20 0.79 32.79 -9.92
N ASP A 21 1.86 33.34 -10.53
CA ASP A 21 3.17 32.68 -10.60
C ASP A 21 3.80 32.50 -9.21
N LYS A 22 3.63 33.47 -8.29
CA LYS A 22 4.05 33.33 -6.90
C LYS A 22 3.25 32.27 -6.15
N THR A 23 1.92 32.28 -6.28
CA THR A 23 1.04 31.32 -5.63
C THR A 23 1.28 29.90 -6.16
N THR A 24 1.36 29.68 -7.47
CA THR A 24 1.68 28.38 -8.07
C THR A 24 3.07 27.90 -7.67
N LYS A 25 4.10 28.77 -7.62
CA LYS A 25 5.42 28.38 -7.11
C LYS A 25 5.38 27.95 -5.65
N VAL A 26 4.68 28.68 -4.79
CA VAL A 26 4.54 28.31 -3.36
C VAL A 26 3.75 27.01 -3.21
N VAL A 27 2.69 26.81 -3.98
CA VAL A 27 1.91 25.56 -3.99
C VAL A 27 2.78 24.39 -4.46
N ASN A 28 3.52 24.53 -5.57
CA ASN A 28 4.42 23.49 -6.07
C ASN A 28 5.58 23.20 -5.10
N VAL A 29 6.14 24.22 -4.44
CA VAL A 29 7.21 24.03 -3.44
C VAL A 29 6.66 23.34 -2.20
N LYS A 30 5.50 23.75 -1.68
CA LYS A 30 4.85 23.07 -0.56
C LYS A 30 4.53 21.62 -0.92
N GLN A 31 3.91 21.38 -2.07
CA GLN A 31 3.58 20.04 -2.53
C GLN A 31 4.83 19.17 -2.70
N LYS A 32 5.92 19.72 -3.25
CA LYS A 32 7.20 19.02 -3.42
C LYS A 32 7.91 18.73 -2.09
N ILE A 33 7.84 19.64 -1.12
CA ILE A 33 8.39 19.39 0.23
C ILE A 33 7.56 18.32 0.93
N HIS A 34 6.23 18.41 0.88
CA HIS A 34 5.33 17.41 1.44
C HIS A 34 5.56 16.03 0.80
N SER A 35 5.72 15.93 -0.53
CA SER A 35 6.03 14.66 -1.19
C SER A 35 7.39 14.12 -0.76
N ASN A 36 8.45 14.92 -0.83
CA ASN A 36 9.80 14.48 -0.45
C ASN A 36 9.90 14.02 1.02
N VAL A 37 9.12 14.64 1.90
CA VAL A 37 9.06 14.26 3.31
C VAL A 37 8.25 12.98 3.48
N SER A 38 7.10 12.88 2.80
CA SER A 38 6.28 11.66 2.78
C SER A 38 7.06 10.46 2.25
N ASP A 39 7.76 10.62 1.13
CA ASP A 39 8.53 9.56 0.47
C ASP A 39 9.63 9.02 1.40
N LYS A 40 10.35 9.91 2.11
CA LYS A 40 11.36 9.50 3.10
C LYS A 40 10.76 8.75 4.28
N TYR A 41 9.61 9.19 4.79
CA TYR A 41 8.94 8.48 5.87
C TYR A 41 8.44 7.11 5.41
N THR A 42 7.91 7.01 4.19
CA THR A 42 7.50 5.75 3.58
C THR A 42 8.68 4.80 3.42
N GLU A 43 9.81 5.26 2.87
CA GLU A 43 11.04 4.46 2.75
C GLU A 43 11.53 3.94 4.11
N LEU A 44 11.51 4.80 5.15
CA LEU A 44 11.88 4.40 6.50
C LEU A 44 10.91 3.39 7.10
N GLN A 45 9.60 3.55 6.88
CA GLN A 45 8.60 2.58 7.32
C GLN A 45 8.83 1.24 6.63
N ILE A 46 8.97 1.22 5.31
CA ILE A 46 9.28 0.01 4.52
C ILE A 46 10.52 -0.69 5.07
N ALA A 47 11.62 0.04 5.28
CA ALA A 47 12.86 -0.53 5.80
C ALA A 47 12.71 -1.07 7.24
N THR A 48 11.95 -0.36 8.08
CA THR A 48 11.71 -0.77 9.48
C THR A 48 10.85 -2.02 9.54
N PHE A 49 9.75 -2.05 8.78
CA PHE A 49 8.87 -3.21 8.71
C PHE A 49 9.55 -4.41 8.08
N THR A 50 10.34 -4.24 7.02
CA THR A 50 11.14 -5.33 6.41
C THR A 50 12.07 -5.97 7.44
N LYS A 51 12.79 -5.15 8.22
CA LYS A 51 13.66 -5.66 9.29
C LYS A 51 12.86 -6.37 10.38
N TRP A 52 11.73 -5.79 10.79
CA TRP A 52 10.88 -6.39 11.81
C TRP A 52 10.35 -7.76 11.35
N VAL A 53 9.86 -7.87 10.11
CA VAL A 53 9.43 -9.13 9.51
C VAL A 53 10.57 -10.14 9.52
N ASN A 54 11.78 -9.77 9.10
CA ASN A 54 12.91 -10.70 9.10
C ASN A 54 13.28 -11.20 10.51
N ILE A 55 13.09 -10.38 11.55
CA ILE A 55 13.26 -10.84 12.94
C ILE A 55 12.21 -11.91 13.29
N GLN A 56 10.96 -11.73 12.85
CA GLN A 56 9.90 -12.72 13.05
C GLN A 56 10.20 -14.00 12.27
N LEU A 57 10.55 -13.88 10.98
CA LEU A 57 10.87 -15.02 10.12
C LEU A 57 12.04 -15.84 10.65
N ARG A 58 13.08 -15.23 11.22
CA ARG A 58 14.19 -15.95 11.87
C ARG A 58 13.78 -16.79 13.07
N THR A 59 12.63 -16.50 13.68
CA THR A 59 12.09 -17.31 14.77
C THR A 59 11.59 -18.66 14.24
N ILE A 60 11.24 -18.73 12.95
CA ILE A 60 10.99 -19.95 12.20
C ILE A 60 12.24 -20.24 11.37
N GLU A 61 13.13 -21.09 11.88
CA GLU A 61 14.45 -21.37 11.27
C GLU A 61 14.39 -21.83 9.79
N GLU A 62 13.19 -22.16 9.27
CA GLU A 62 12.96 -22.63 7.90
C GLU A 62 12.48 -21.56 6.89
N ILE A 63 12.08 -20.35 7.30
CA ILE A 63 11.54 -19.36 6.35
C ILE A 63 12.65 -18.41 5.83
N PRO A 64 12.84 -18.30 4.50
CA PRO A 64 13.79 -17.36 3.93
C PRO A 64 13.44 -15.90 4.26
N GLU A 65 14.46 -15.09 4.59
CA GLU A 65 14.30 -13.64 4.77
C GLU A 65 13.75 -12.96 3.52
N ILE A 66 13.05 -11.84 3.72
CA ILE A 66 12.61 -10.95 2.65
C ILE A 66 13.61 -9.83 2.43
N ASN A 67 13.71 -9.38 1.18
CA ASN A 67 14.48 -8.22 0.78
C ASN A 67 13.62 -6.95 0.79
N ALA A 68 12.36 -7.07 0.37
CA ALA A 68 11.47 -5.94 0.14
C ALA A 68 10.02 -6.35 0.46
N ILE A 69 9.46 -5.79 1.52
CA ILE A 69 8.09 -6.08 1.99
C ILE A 69 7.01 -5.82 0.94
N ASP A 70 7.22 -4.85 0.04
CA ASP A 70 6.32 -4.47 -1.06
C ASP A 70 6.32 -5.47 -2.23
N LYS A 71 7.32 -6.36 -2.30
CA LYS A 71 7.50 -7.31 -3.41
C LYS A 71 7.38 -8.75 -2.97
N ASP A 72 8.02 -9.09 -1.86
CA ASP A 72 8.17 -10.49 -1.43
C ASP A 72 6.87 -11.06 -0.84
N PHE A 73 5.88 -10.23 -0.53
CA PHE A 73 4.55 -10.66 -0.06
C PHE A 73 3.49 -10.75 -1.15
N GLN A 74 3.80 -10.35 -2.39
CA GLN A 74 2.81 -10.27 -3.48
C GLN A 74 2.18 -11.62 -3.84
N ASP A 75 2.91 -12.73 -3.64
CA ASP A 75 2.40 -14.07 -3.96
C ASP A 75 1.48 -14.66 -2.86
N GLY A 76 1.42 -13.99 -1.71
CA GLY A 76 0.64 -14.38 -0.53
C GLY A 76 1.18 -15.57 0.26
N LYS A 77 2.24 -16.26 -0.18
CA LYS A 77 2.77 -17.46 0.49
C LYS A 77 3.46 -17.11 1.80
N LYS A 78 4.31 -16.07 1.78
CA LYS A 78 4.97 -15.57 3.00
C LYS A 78 3.98 -14.98 4.01
N LEU A 79 2.85 -14.46 3.55
CA LEU A 79 1.78 -14.01 4.45
C LEU A 79 1.15 -15.18 5.18
N ILE A 80 0.91 -16.29 4.49
CA ILE A 80 0.43 -17.53 5.10
C ILE A 80 1.42 -18.03 6.14
N GLU A 81 2.70 -18.14 5.79
CA GLU A 81 3.77 -18.58 6.71
C GLU A 81 3.84 -17.68 7.97
N LEU A 82 3.65 -16.38 7.83
CA LEU A 82 3.56 -15.46 8.97
C LEU A 82 2.32 -15.70 9.85
N LEU A 83 1.17 -16.09 9.28
CA LEU A 83 0.02 -16.48 10.08
C LEU A 83 0.34 -17.71 10.92
N GLU A 84 1.07 -18.67 10.36
CA GLU A 84 1.47 -19.87 11.11
C GLU A 84 2.31 -19.50 12.34
N LEU A 85 3.21 -18.53 12.21
CA LEU A 85 3.98 -18.00 13.34
C LEU A 85 3.12 -17.39 14.44
N PHE A 86 2.22 -16.47 14.08
CA PHE A 86 1.48 -15.71 15.08
C PHE A 86 0.33 -16.51 15.70
N TYR A 87 -0.17 -17.52 14.99
CA TYR A 87 -1.32 -18.33 15.39
C TYR A 87 -0.97 -19.81 15.57
N GLU A 88 0.30 -20.15 15.84
CA GLU A 88 0.77 -21.54 16.00
C GLU A 88 -0.03 -22.35 17.02
N ASN A 89 -0.52 -21.70 18.09
CA ASN A 89 -1.30 -22.33 19.15
C ASN A 89 -2.82 -22.35 18.88
N ASP A 90 -3.26 -21.90 17.71
CA ASP A 90 -4.67 -21.91 17.34
C ASP A 90 -5.09 -23.32 16.91
N THR A 91 -6.35 -23.64 17.21
CA THR A 91 -6.94 -24.95 16.87
C THR A 91 -7.59 -24.95 15.48
N GLU A 92 -7.79 -23.76 14.88
CA GLU A 92 -8.30 -23.61 13.52
C GLU A 92 -7.20 -23.86 12.48
N GLU A 93 -7.53 -24.62 11.43
CA GLU A 93 -6.58 -24.93 10.36
C GLU A 93 -6.16 -23.67 9.61
N LEU A 94 -4.85 -23.44 9.54
CA LEU A 94 -4.25 -22.32 8.81
C LEU A 94 -4.48 -22.48 7.29
N PRO A 95 -4.61 -21.37 6.55
CA PRO A 95 -4.87 -21.41 5.12
C PRO A 95 -3.71 -22.05 4.35
N LYS A 96 -3.97 -23.03 3.49
CA LYS A 96 -2.92 -23.66 2.67
C LYS A 96 -2.63 -22.85 1.41
N PRO A 97 -1.35 -22.66 1.03
CA PRO A 97 -0.98 -21.95 -0.18
C PRO A 97 -1.41 -22.72 -1.43
N GLU A 98 -1.83 -21.98 -2.45
CA GLU A 98 -2.04 -22.49 -3.80
C GLU A 98 -0.71 -22.95 -4.42
N ARG A 99 -0.76 -24.05 -5.16
CA ARG A 99 0.43 -24.64 -5.81
C ARG A 99 0.89 -23.85 -7.05
N GLY A 100 0.02 -23.05 -7.65
CA GLY A 100 0.31 -22.28 -8.85
C GLY A 100 1.02 -20.95 -8.59
N ASN A 101 1.62 -20.38 -9.64
CA ASN A 101 2.37 -19.12 -9.59
C ASN A 101 1.80 -18.05 -10.55
N SER A 102 0.54 -18.17 -10.93
CA SER A 102 -0.14 -17.12 -11.72
C SER A 102 -0.74 -16.06 -10.79
N ARG A 103 -1.01 -14.86 -11.32
CA ARG A 103 -1.65 -13.78 -10.57
C ARG A 103 -2.97 -14.20 -9.89
N VAL A 104 -3.74 -15.09 -10.52
CA VAL A 104 -4.98 -15.62 -9.93
C VAL A 104 -4.69 -16.40 -8.65
N HIS A 105 -3.63 -17.23 -8.64
CA HIS A 105 -3.21 -17.96 -7.44
C HIS A 105 -2.72 -17.01 -6.35
N TYR A 106 -2.03 -15.91 -6.71
CA TYR A 106 -1.58 -14.90 -5.74
C TYR A 106 -2.77 -14.23 -5.05
N ILE A 107 -3.76 -13.78 -5.85
CA ILE A 107 -5.00 -13.21 -5.33
C ILE A 107 -5.72 -14.21 -4.43
N GLN A 108 -5.76 -15.50 -4.80
CA GLN A 108 -6.37 -16.54 -3.98
C GLN A 108 -5.64 -16.76 -2.65
N ASN A 109 -4.30 -16.79 -2.65
CA ASN A 109 -3.51 -16.89 -1.42
C ASN A 109 -3.79 -15.71 -0.50
N VAL A 110 -3.74 -14.49 -1.03
CA VAL A 110 -4.01 -13.28 -0.26
C VAL A 110 -5.45 -13.24 0.25
N ASN A 111 -6.44 -13.67 -0.54
CA ASN A 111 -7.82 -13.78 -0.09
C ASN A 111 -7.96 -14.70 1.12
N LYS A 112 -7.34 -15.88 1.09
CA LYS A 112 -7.37 -16.81 2.23
C LYS A 112 -6.79 -16.18 3.50
N VAL A 113 -5.71 -15.41 3.37
CA VAL A 113 -5.09 -14.67 4.48
C VAL A 113 -6.05 -13.62 5.04
N LEU A 114 -6.65 -12.80 4.17
CA LEU A 114 -7.58 -11.74 4.59
C LEU A 114 -8.85 -12.32 5.24
N GLU A 115 -9.39 -13.42 4.70
CA GLU A 115 -10.53 -14.14 5.28
C GLU A 115 -10.20 -14.72 6.66
N PHE A 116 -9.00 -15.28 6.83
CA PHE A 116 -8.54 -15.77 8.13
C PHE A 116 -8.43 -14.62 9.15
N LEU A 117 -7.78 -13.52 8.77
CA LEU A 117 -7.63 -12.35 9.64
C LEU A 117 -8.98 -11.72 10.00
N GLN A 118 -9.95 -11.70 9.10
CA GLN A 118 -11.28 -11.17 9.36
C GLN A 118 -12.01 -11.93 10.49
N LYS A 119 -11.70 -13.20 10.71
CA LYS A 119 -12.25 -13.99 11.83
C LYS A 119 -11.53 -13.79 13.16
N LYS A 120 -10.24 -13.41 13.11
CA LYS A 120 -9.35 -13.38 14.29
C LYS A 120 -9.12 -11.98 14.86
N LEU A 121 -9.18 -10.94 14.02
CA LEU A 121 -8.93 -9.57 14.44
C LEU A 121 -10.11 -8.97 15.21
N ASP A 122 -9.81 -8.04 16.11
CA ASP A 122 -10.78 -7.22 16.81
C ASP A 122 -11.38 -6.13 15.91
N ASP A 123 -12.37 -5.39 16.41
CA ASP A 123 -13.09 -4.36 15.62
C ASP A 123 -12.15 -3.28 15.03
N ASN A 124 -11.07 -2.96 15.75
CA ASN A 124 -10.05 -2.02 15.30
C ASN A 124 -9.25 -2.59 14.12
N GLY A 125 -8.74 -3.81 14.27
CA GLY A 125 -8.03 -4.51 13.20
C GLY A 125 -8.92 -4.72 11.96
N LEU A 126 -10.19 -5.08 12.17
CA LEU A 126 -11.15 -5.30 11.09
C LEU A 126 -11.47 -4.02 10.31
N THR A 127 -11.50 -2.87 10.97
CA THR A 127 -11.71 -1.57 10.30
C THR A 127 -10.57 -1.23 9.35
N ALA A 128 -9.32 -1.49 9.76
CA ALA A 128 -8.15 -1.32 8.89
C ALA A 128 -8.15 -2.35 7.75
N LEU A 129 -8.48 -3.60 8.05
CA LEU A 129 -8.50 -4.69 7.06
C LEU A 129 -9.50 -4.45 5.93
N LYS A 130 -10.67 -3.86 6.23
CA LYS A 130 -11.70 -3.53 5.21
C LYS A 130 -11.21 -2.54 4.14
N ALA A 131 -10.16 -1.77 4.43
CA ALA A 131 -9.56 -0.85 3.47
C ALA A 131 -8.54 -1.52 2.53
N ILE A 132 -8.20 -2.79 2.77
CA ILE A 132 -7.16 -3.52 2.05
C ILE A 132 -7.81 -4.63 1.22
N GLY A 133 -7.68 -4.54 -0.09
CA GLY A 133 -8.06 -5.59 -1.02
C GLY A 133 -6.90 -6.55 -1.31
N PRO A 134 -7.21 -7.76 -1.80
CA PRO A 134 -6.18 -8.71 -2.23
C PRO A 134 -5.35 -8.16 -3.40
N VAL A 135 -5.99 -7.39 -4.29
CA VAL A 135 -5.34 -6.78 -5.46
C VAL A 135 -4.28 -5.77 -5.05
N ASP A 136 -4.53 -4.99 -3.99
CA ASP A 136 -3.60 -3.97 -3.49
C ASP A 136 -2.27 -4.62 -3.07
N ILE A 137 -2.35 -5.76 -2.36
CA ILE A 137 -1.18 -6.51 -1.91
C ILE A 137 -0.45 -7.14 -3.10
N VAL A 138 -1.17 -7.79 -4.03
CA VAL A 138 -0.54 -8.47 -5.16
C VAL A 138 0.12 -7.47 -6.12
N ASP A 139 -0.38 -6.24 -6.20
CA ASP A 139 0.21 -5.18 -7.03
C ASP A 139 1.34 -4.40 -6.32
N GLY A 140 1.57 -4.65 -5.02
CA GLY A 140 2.62 -4.00 -4.24
C GLY A 140 2.33 -2.52 -3.94
N ASN A 141 1.06 -2.20 -3.68
CA ASN A 141 0.60 -0.85 -3.37
C ASN A 141 0.84 -0.46 -1.90
#